data_AF-A0A6G2DQB1-F1
#
_entry.id   AF-A0A6G2DQB1-F1
#
_cell.length_a   1.000
_cell.length_b   1.000
_cell.length_c   1.000
_cell.angle_alpha   90.00
_cell.angle_beta   90.00
_cell.angle_gamma   90.00
#
_symmetry.space_group_name_H-M   'P 1'
#
loop_
_entity.id
_entity.type
_entity.pdbx_description
1 polymer ?
#
loop_
_entity_poly.entity_id
_entity_poly.type
_entity_poly.pdbx_seq_one_letter_code
_entity_poly.pdbx_strand_id
1 'polypeptide(L)' 'MANGSSIAFIFEYEEKKILFGADAFPTVLLESLERLSPDGNVSFDAVKVPHHGSKGNLNHSLLEKINCSNYL' A
#
# COMPACT_ATOMS: atom_id res chain seq x y z
N MET A 1 -15.89 -15.06 -3.79
CA MET A 1 -16.23 -13.63 -3.58
C MET A 1 -16.34 -13.38 -2.09
N ALA A 2 -15.22 -13.01 -1.43
CA ALA A 2 -15.20 -12.68 0.00
C ALA A 2 -14.00 -11.77 0.34
N ASN A 3 -13.65 -10.81 -0.53
CA ASN A 3 -12.45 -9.98 -0.37
C ASN A 3 -12.81 -8.50 -0.14
N GLY A 4 -14.09 -8.20 0.13
CA GLY A 4 -14.58 -6.83 0.30
C GLY A 4 -14.35 -6.23 1.69
N SER A 5 -13.83 -7.01 2.64
CA SER A 5 -13.63 -6.59 4.03
C SER A 5 -12.15 -6.59 4.45
N SER A 6 -11.25 -6.20 3.56
CA SER A 6 -9.83 -6.04 3.86
C SER A 6 -9.58 -4.66 4.47
N ILE A 7 -8.93 -4.60 5.63
CA ILE A 7 -8.46 -3.35 6.23
C ILE A 7 -6.97 -3.21 5.91
N ALA A 8 -6.63 -2.21 5.10
CA ALA A 8 -5.26 -1.74 4.98
C ALA A 8 -5.04 -0.57 5.96
N PHE A 9 -3.86 -0.51 6.57
CA PHE A 9 -3.53 0.56 7.50
C PHE A 9 -2.04 0.91 7.44
N ILE A 10 -1.72 2.12 7.90
CA ILE A 10 -0.36 2.60 8.09
C ILE A 10 -0.04 2.48 9.58
N PHE A 11 1.07 1.83 9.90
CA PHE A 11 1.63 1.78 11.24
C PHE A 11 2.78 2.78 11.33
N GLU A 12 2.70 3.70 12.29
CA GLU A 12 3.74 4.67 12.59
C GLU A 12 4.25 4.43 14.02
N TYR A 13 5.57 4.29 14.17
CA TYR A 13 6.23 4.19 15.46
C TYR A 13 7.62 4.83 15.37
N GLU A 14 7.89 5.81 16.24
CA GLU A 14 9.08 6.67 16.13
C GLU A 14 9.19 7.27 14.71
N GLU A 15 10.35 7.13 14.06
CA GLU A 15 10.58 7.58 12.68
C GLU A 15 10.22 6.52 11.64
N LYS A 16 9.55 5.42 12.04
CA LYS A 16 9.18 4.33 11.15
C LYS A 16 7.75 4.41 10.68
N LYS A 17 7.55 4.26 9.37
CA LYS A 17 6.26 4.23 8.68
C LYS A 17 6.14 2.97 7.83
N ILE A 18 5.17 2.11 8.15
CA ILE A 18 4.98 0.81 7.49
C ILE A 18 3.56 0.71 6.93
N LEU A 19 3.44 0.30 5.67
CA LEU A 19 2.14 0.00 5.05
C LEU A 19 1.80 -1.48 5.17
N PHE A 20 0.64 -1.79 5.76
CA PHE A 20 0.06 -3.13 5.76
C PHE A 20 -1.11 -3.19 4.76
N GLY A 21 -0.85 -3.74 3.57
CA GLY A 21 -1.82 -3.78 2.46
C GLY A 21 -2.90 -4.88 2.53
N ALA A 22 -2.75 -5.86 3.43
CA ALA A 22 -3.69 -6.97 3.66
C ALA A 22 -4.13 -7.70 2.37
N ASP A 23 -5.42 -7.76 2.08
CA ASP A 23 -5.97 -8.24 0.79
C ASP A 23 -6.72 -7.09 0.08
N ALA A 24 -6.27 -5.84 0.27
CA ALA A 24 -6.90 -4.68 -0.36
C ALA A 24 -6.68 -4.72 -1.88
N PHE A 25 -7.70 -4.34 -2.64
CA PHE A 25 -7.57 -4.15 -4.07
C PHE A 25 -6.63 -2.97 -4.38
N PRO A 26 -5.81 -3.04 -5.44
CA PRO A 26 -4.84 -1.99 -5.78
C PRO A 26 -5.47 -0.61 -5.95
N THR A 27 -6.67 -0.56 -6.54
CA THR A 27 -7.40 0.68 -6.81
C THR A 27 -7.78 1.39 -5.52
N VAL A 28 -8.31 0.64 -4.54
CA VAL A 28 -8.69 1.18 -3.22
C VAL A 28 -7.46 1.71 -2.48
N LEU A 29 -6.33 1.00 -2.56
CA LEU A 29 -5.10 1.42 -1.92
C LEU A 29 -4.51 2.66 -2.61
N LEU A 30 -4.48 2.69 -3.94
CA LEU A 30 -4.00 3.83 -4.73
C LEU A 30 -4.83 5.10 -4.44
N GLU A 31 -6.16 5.02 -4.53
CA GLU A 31 -7.05 6.15 -4.21
C GLU A 31 -6.83 6.67 -2.78
N SER A 32 -6.55 5.77 -1.83
CA SER A 32 -6.28 6.15 -0.45
C SER A 32 -4.94 6.86 -0.29
N LEU A 33 -3.91 6.41 -1.02
CA LEU A 33 -2.59 7.07 -1.05
C LEU A 33 -2.63 8.40 -1.81
N GLU A 34 -3.44 8.52 -2.86
CA GLU A 34 -3.69 9.79 -3.55
C GLU A 34 -4.39 10.80 -2.65
N ARG A 35 -5.36 10.38 -1.83
CA ARG A 35 -5.93 11.28 -0.82
C ARG A 35 -4.93 11.70 0.26
N LEU A 36 -3.97 10.82 0.59
CA LEU A 36 -2.96 11.10 1.61
C LEU A 36 -1.85 12.03 1.08
N SER A 37 -1.46 11.88 -0.18
CA SER A 37 -0.44 12.67 -0.85
C SER A 37 -0.89 12.92 -2.29
N PRO A 38 -1.66 13.99 -2.57
CA PRO A 38 -2.19 14.25 -3.91
C PRO A 38 -1.09 14.44 -4.95
N ASP A 39 -0.08 15.25 -4.64
CA ASP A 39 0.92 15.73 -5.60
C ASP A 39 2.24 14.95 -5.58
N GLY A 40 2.33 13.88 -4.78
CA GLY A 40 3.59 13.17 -4.56
C GLY A 40 3.45 11.68 -4.33
N ASN A 41 4.58 11.00 -4.12
CA ASN A 41 4.59 9.65 -3.60
C ASN A 41 4.40 9.66 -2.06
N VAL A 42 4.23 8.48 -1.49
CA VAL A 42 4.22 8.25 -0.05
C VAL A 42 5.40 7.38 0.30
N SER A 43 6.29 7.90 1.17
CA SER A 43 7.46 7.16 1.63
C SER A 43 7.07 6.20 2.76
N PHE A 44 7.55 4.96 2.65
CA PHE A 44 7.41 3.92 3.67
C PHE A 44 8.77 3.24 3.91
N ASP A 45 9.09 2.94 5.17
CA ASP A 45 10.25 2.12 5.53
C ASP A 45 10.05 0.65 5.12
N ALA A 46 8.81 0.18 5.11
CA ALA A 46 8.45 -1.15 4.64
C ALA A 46 7.01 -1.19 4.12
N VAL A 47 6.76 -2.06 3.14
CA VAL A 47 5.43 -2.34 2.62
C VAL A 47 5.20 -3.84 2.66
N LYS A 48 4.23 -4.28 3.46
CA LYS A 48 3.74 -5.65 3.39
C LYS A 48 2.78 -5.77 2.22
N VAL A 49 3.18 -6.49 1.17
CA VAL A 49 2.41 -6.56 -0.08
C VAL A 49 1.12 -7.35 0.12
N PRO A 50 0.01 -6.95 -0.54
CA PRO A 50 -1.23 -7.70 -0.42
C PRO A 50 -1.13 -9.07 -1.10
N HIS A 51 -1.79 -10.10 -0.52
CA HIS A 51 -1.96 -11.42 -1.14
C HIS A 51 -0.68 -12.03 -1.74
N HIS A 52 0.43 -11.99 -1.01
CA HIS A 52 1.75 -12.50 -1.46
C HIS A 52 2.29 -11.86 -2.76
N GLY A 53 1.87 -10.64 -3.11
CA GLY A 53 2.36 -9.95 -4.31
C GLY A 53 1.80 -10.51 -5.61
N SER A 54 0.62 -11.14 -5.57
CA SER A 54 -0.03 -11.63 -6.78
C SER A 54 -0.22 -10.51 -7.82
N LYS A 55 -0.11 -10.85 -9.12
CA LYS A 55 -0.26 -9.89 -10.24
C LYS A 55 -1.59 -9.12 -10.23
N GLY A 56 -2.61 -9.61 -9.53
CA GLY A 56 -3.90 -8.92 -9.38
C GLY A 56 -3.88 -7.79 -8.35
N ASN A 57 -2.88 -7.76 -7.47
CA ASN A 57 -2.85 -6.90 -6.28
C ASN A 57 -1.69 -5.88 -6.28
N LEU A 58 -0.88 -5.84 -7.34
CA LEU A 58 0.14 -4.81 -7.57
C LEU A 58 0.04 -4.35 -9.03
N ASN A 59 0.01 -3.03 -9.24
CA ASN A 59 0.08 -2.43 -10.57
C ASN A 59 1.13 -1.30 -10.58
N HIS A 60 1.52 -0.88 -11.78
CA HIS A 60 2.59 0.11 -11.96
C HIS A 60 2.28 1.44 -11.24
N SER A 61 1.04 1.93 -11.35
CA SER A 61 0.62 3.20 -10.75
C SER A 61 0.70 3.19 -9.23
N LEU A 62 0.34 2.07 -8.59
CA LEU A 62 0.47 1.90 -7.15
C LEU A 62 1.94 1.88 -6.71
N LEU A 63 2.82 1.22 -7.49
CA LEU A 63 4.24 1.19 -7.20
C LEU A 63 4.90 2.57 -7.38
N GLU A 64 4.50 3.35 -8.37
CA GLU A 64 4.99 4.74 -8.54
C GLU A 64 4.54 5.65 -7.39
N LYS A 65 3.36 5.39 -6.83
CA LYS A 65 2.85 6.14 -5.67
C LYS A 65 3.57 5.80 -4.38
N ILE A 66 4.24 4.65 -4.30
CA ILE A 66 4.92 4.18 -3.09
C ILE A 66 6.43 4.29 -3.25
N ASN A 67 7.05 5.14 -2.44
CA ASN A 67 8.50 5.19 -2.32
C ASN A 67 8.96 4.28 -1.19
N CYS A 68 9.42 3.08 -1.52
CA CYS A 68 9.89 2.09 -0.54
C CYS A 68 10.96 1.19 -1.16
N SER A 69 11.95 0.79 -0.36
CA SER A 69 13.00 -0.16 -0.77
C SER A 69 12.85 -1.55 -0.15
N ASN A 70 11.90 -1.74 0.78
CA ASN A 70 11.72 -2.97 1.53
C ASN A 70 10.27 -3.48 1.41
N TYR A 71 10.06 -4.42 0.50
CA TYR A 71 8.77 -5.08 0.30
C TYR A 71 8.79 -6.46 0.98
N LEU A 72 7.79 -6.71 1.82
CA LEU A 72 7.64 -7.91 2.67
C LEU A 72 6.45 -8.77 2.25
#